data_AF-A0A8S0VG59-F1
#
_entry.id   AF-A0A8S0VG59-F1
#
_cell.length_a   1.000
_cell.length_b   1.000
_cell.length_c   1.000
_cell.angle_alpha   90.00
_cell.angle_beta   90.00
_cell.angle_gamma   90.00
#
_symmetry.space_group_name_H-M   'P 1'
#
loop_
_entity.id
_entity.type
_entity.pdbx_description
1 polymer ?
#
loop_
_entity_poly.entity_id
_entity_poly.type
_entity_poly.pdbx_seq_one_letter_code
_entity_poly.pdbx_strand_id
1 'polypeptide(L)'
;MQMIFCASNSLSYSWTIRPKSLFNWNFGNSKSSKAEPFYHDDVDLQFPSSLLSKTFLKGRELKCCYKASLDGFSATDFHKCCDFKGPCVIIGYTNKSFKFGAFNPEGYRSTDDYYDTFDAFLFYWAQENDQNEPFVLPKIGGSGAALFDYARGGPQFGADGLLIGPPLAPVMGGFAGPDTNSGT
;
A
#
# COMPACT_ATOMS: atom_id res chain seq x y z
N MET A 1 -5.14 -15.03 -7.50
CA MET A 1 -5.11 -13.98 -6.45
C MET A 1 -5.17 -12.61 -7.12
N GLN A 2 -6.04 -11.70 -6.67
CA GLN A 2 -6.15 -10.33 -7.20
C GLN A 2 -6.01 -9.35 -6.04
N MET A 3 -5.11 -8.38 -6.17
CA MET A 3 -4.96 -7.29 -5.22
C MET A 3 -5.36 -5.98 -5.90
N ILE A 4 -6.16 -5.16 -5.24
CA ILE A 4 -6.56 -3.82 -5.67
C ILE A 4 -6.14 -2.85 -4.58
N PHE A 5 -5.48 -1.77 -4.97
CA PHE A 5 -5.11 -0.68 -4.08
C PHE A 5 -5.84 0.58 -4.50
N CYS A 6 -6.50 1.25 -3.56
CA CYS A 6 -7.20 2.50 -3.80
C CYS A 6 -6.70 3.60 -2.87
N ALA A 7 -6.34 4.76 -3.42
CA ALA A 7 -5.93 5.94 -2.67
C ALA A 7 -6.77 7.16 -3.07
N SER A 8 -6.78 8.18 -2.22
CA SER A 8 -7.50 9.43 -2.48
C SER A 8 -6.72 10.32 -3.46
N ASN A 9 -7.42 10.90 -4.43
CA ASN A 9 -6.85 11.76 -5.46
C ASN A 9 -6.48 13.19 -4.97
N SER A 10 -6.29 13.40 -3.66
CA SER A 10 -5.98 14.74 -3.16
C SER A 10 -4.52 15.11 -3.41
N LEU A 11 -4.32 16.11 -4.27
CA LEU A 11 -3.06 16.81 -4.54
C LEU A 11 -2.20 16.95 -3.27
N SER A 12 -0.95 16.52 -3.39
CA SER A 12 0.08 16.54 -2.36
C SER A 12 0.16 17.92 -1.71
N TYR A 13 -0.04 18.00 -0.39
CA TYR A 13 0.34 19.21 0.36
C TYR A 13 1.86 19.27 0.44
N SER A 14 2.47 20.01 -0.48
CA SER A 14 3.90 20.35 -0.42
C SER A 14 4.10 21.37 0.70
N TRP A 15 4.58 20.91 1.86
CA TRP A 15 5.21 21.79 2.84
C TRP A 15 6.59 22.20 2.32
N THR A 16 6.65 23.28 1.55
CA THR A 16 7.94 23.87 1.15
C THR A 16 8.43 24.81 2.25
N ILE A 17 9.12 24.26 3.26
CA ILE A 17 10.01 25.06 4.09
C ILE A 17 11.22 25.40 3.21
N ARG A 18 11.42 26.69 2.88
CA ARG A 18 12.58 27.18 2.14
C ARG A 18 13.72 27.54 3.10
N PRO A 19 14.80 26.75 3.25
CA PRO A 19 16.03 27.29 3.78
C PRO A 19 16.70 28.15 2.69
N LYS A 20 17.09 29.38 3.02
CA LYS A 20 17.97 30.18 2.17
C LYS A 20 19.40 29.66 2.33
N SER A 21 19.88 28.89 1.36
CA SER A 21 21.31 28.56 1.22
C SER A 21 21.91 29.37 0.06
N LEU A 22 23.08 29.98 0.30
CA LEU A 22 23.77 30.97 -0.55
C LEU A 22 24.90 30.37 -1.41
N PHE A 23 24.84 29.09 -1.76
CA PHE A 23 25.86 28.47 -2.61
C PHE A 23 25.24 27.96 -3.92
N ASN A 24 25.51 28.69 -5.01
CA ASN A 24 25.13 28.31 -6.37
C ASN A 24 26.13 27.29 -6.90
N TRP A 25 25.73 26.02 -6.96
CA TRP A 25 26.42 24.98 -7.70
C TRP A 25 25.57 24.58 -8.91
N ASN A 26 26.03 24.92 -10.11
CA ASN A 26 25.42 24.49 -11.38
C ASN A 26 25.70 22.99 -11.59
N PHE A 27 24.69 22.15 -11.48
CA PHE A 27 24.69 20.79 -12.04
C PHE A 27 23.45 20.57 -12.90
N GLY A 28 23.65 19.74 -13.93
CA GLY A 28 22.82 19.62 -15.13
C GLY A 28 21.35 19.34 -14.87
N ASN A 29 20.53 19.98 -15.70
CA ASN A 29 19.08 19.90 -15.70
C ASN A 29 18.63 18.56 -16.33
N SER A 30 18.61 17.47 -15.56
CA SER A 30 17.83 16.29 -15.96
C SER A 30 16.36 16.59 -15.65
N LYS A 31 15.57 16.88 -16.68
CA LYS A 31 14.12 16.94 -16.58
C LYS A 31 13.62 15.53 -16.21
N SER A 32 13.46 15.27 -14.91
CA SER A 32 12.60 14.20 -14.44
C SER A 32 11.18 14.63 -14.79
N SER A 33 10.62 14.08 -15.86
CA SER A 33 9.19 14.13 -16.10
C SER A 33 8.53 13.46 -14.88
N LYS A 34 7.89 14.23 -14.01
CA LYS A 34 6.99 13.66 -13.01
C LYS A 34 5.98 12.82 -13.78
N ALA A 35 6.05 11.51 -13.63
CA ALA A 35 5.07 10.62 -14.22
C ALA A 35 3.72 10.97 -13.59
N GLU A 36 2.74 11.33 -14.43
CA GLU A 36 1.37 11.50 -13.96
C GLU A 36 0.91 10.19 -13.31
N PRO A 37 0.30 10.23 -12.11
CA PRO A 37 -0.15 9.03 -11.43
C PRO A 37 -1.19 8.31 -12.29
N PHE A 38 -0.84 7.13 -12.77
CA PHE A 38 -1.76 6.26 -13.50
C PHE A 38 -2.79 5.67 -12.53
N TYR A 39 -4.05 5.76 -12.90
CA TYR A 39 -5.18 5.19 -12.17
C TYR A 39 -6.01 4.34 -13.14
N HIS A 40 -6.62 3.29 -12.61
CA HIS A 40 -7.55 2.44 -13.33
C HIS A 40 -8.97 2.99 -13.12
N ASP A 41 -9.47 3.77 -14.09
CA ASP A 41 -10.79 4.40 -14.01
C ASP A 41 -11.94 3.38 -14.09
N ASP A 42 -11.71 2.20 -14.69
CA ASP A 42 -12.72 1.15 -14.90
C ASP A 42 -12.90 0.18 -13.72
N VAL A 43 -12.25 0.44 -12.58
CA VAL A 43 -12.27 -0.47 -11.42
C VAL A 43 -13.17 0.10 -10.32
N ASP A 44 -14.36 -0.48 -10.18
CA ASP A 44 -15.27 -0.19 -9.08
C ASP A 44 -14.66 -0.52 -7.72
N LEU A 45 -14.90 0.34 -6.74
CA LEU A 45 -14.53 0.12 -5.35
C LEU A 45 -15.36 -1.03 -4.79
N GLN A 46 -14.70 -2.16 -4.50
CA GLN A 46 -15.38 -3.37 -4.06
C GLN A 46 -15.59 -3.39 -2.54
N PHE A 47 -15.86 -2.25 -1.92
CA PHE A 47 -16.14 -2.12 -0.49
C PHE A 47 -17.13 -0.99 -0.22
N PRO A 48 -17.97 -1.09 0.83
CA PRO A 48 -18.94 -0.05 1.15
C PRO A 48 -18.25 1.19 1.71
N SER A 49 -18.77 2.38 1.40
CA SER A 49 -18.24 3.66 1.92
C SER A 49 -18.35 3.78 3.45
N SER A 50 -19.26 3.02 4.07
CA SER A 50 -19.40 2.92 5.53
C SER A 50 -18.14 2.40 6.22
N LEU A 51 -17.34 1.56 5.54
CA LEU A 51 -16.07 1.03 6.05
C LEU A 51 -15.09 2.15 6.42
N LEU A 52 -15.11 3.24 5.64
CA LEU A 52 -14.19 4.36 5.80
C LEU A 52 -14.76 5.51 6.63
N SER A 53 -15.98 5.36 7.15
CA SER A 53 -16.69 6.41 7.88
C SER A 53 -15.97 6.88 9.15
N LYS A 54 -15.09 6.05 9.72
CA LYS A 54 -14.27 6.32 10.90
C LYS A 54 -12.82 6.72 10.57
N THR A 55 -12.50 6.85 9.29
CA THR A 55 -11.16 7.20 8.80
C THR A 55 -11.17 8.60 8.20
N PHE A 56 -9.99 9.18 7.96
CA PHE A 56 -9.87 10.47 7.26
C PHE A 56 -10.16 10.36 5.73
N LEU A 57 -10.38 9.14 5.20
CA LEU A 57 -10.88 8.93 3.83
C LEU A 57 -12.41 9.08 3.73
N LYS A 58 -13.10 9.34 4.84
CA LYS A 58 -14.54 9.59 4.86
C LYS A 58 -14.92 10.68 3.86
N GLY A 59 -15.82 10.34 2.94
CA GLY A 59 -16.36 11.29 1.94
C GLY A 59 -15.36 11.67 0.84
N ARG A 60 -14.21 10.99 0.75
CA ARG A 60 -13.26 11.20 -0.34
C ARG A 60 -13.52 10.24 -1.48
N GLU A 61 -13.29 10.72 -2.70
CA GLU A 61 -13.22 9.87 -3.89
C GLU A 61 -11.91 9.07 -3.84
N LEU A 62 -12.02 7.75 -4.04
CA LEU A 62 -10.90 6.84 -4.12
C LEU A 62 -10.81 6.28 -5.52
N LYS A 63 -9.58 6.18 -6.03
CA LYS A 63 -9.29 5.60 -7.34
C LYS A 63 -8.36 4.41 -7.19
N CYS A 64 -8.64 3.37 -7.97
CA CYS A 64 -7.74 2.21 -8.07
C CYS A 64 -6.44 2.66 -8.72
N CYS A 65 -5.32 2.40 -8.07
CA CYS A 65 -4.03 2.89 -8.50
C CYS A 65 -3.04 1.74 -8.77
N TYR A 66 -3.38 0.53 -8.32
CA TYR A 66 -2.65 -0.70 -8.58
C TYR A 66 -3.63 -1.87 -8.59
N LYS A 67 -3.49 -2.74 -9.59
CA LYS A 67 -4.20 -4.01 -9.70
C LYS A 67 -3.21 -5.07 -10.16
N ALA A 68 -2.88 -6.02 -9.28
CA ALA A 68 -1.81 -6.99 -9.52
C ALA A 68 -1.96 -7.79 -10.84
N SER A 69 -3.20 -8.08 -11.25
CA SER A 69 -3.48 -8.78 -12.51
C SER A 69 -3.23 -7.95 -13.78
N LEU A 70 -3.10 -6.63 -13.66
CA LEU A 70 -2.83 -5.71 -14.77
C LEU A 70 -1.40 -5.17 -14.70
N ASP A 71 -0.98 -4.76 -13.49
CA ASP A 71 0.29 -4.06 -13.28
C ASP A 71 1.45 -5.01 -12.96
N GLY A 72 1.18 -6.27 -12.60
CA GLY A 72 2.17 -7.26 -12.21
C GLY A 72 2.14 -7.57 -10.71
N PHE A 73 2.68 -8.74 -10.34
CA PHE A 73 2.66 -9.26 -8.96
C PHE A 73 3.95 -8.97 -8.18
N SER A 74 4.92 -8.27 -8.76
CA SER A 74 6.17 -7.98 -8.06
C SER A 74 6.02 -6.81 -7.07
N ALA A 75 6.84 -6.82 -6.01
CA ALA A 75 6.93 -5.69 -5.08
C ALA A 75 7.29 -4.37 -5.80
N THR A 76 8.16 -4.46 -6.81
CA THR A 76 8.53 -3.34 -7.67
C THR A 76 7.33 -2.74 -8.42
N ASP A 77 6.43 -3.58 -8.93
CA ASP A 77 5.22 -3.10 -9.63
C ASP A 77 4.26 -2.43 -8.64
N PHE A 78 4.11 -3.03 -7.45
CA PHE A 78 3.31 -2.46 -6.37
C PHE A 78 3.83 -1.07 -5.96
N HIS A 79 5.10 -0.94 -5.58
CA HIS A 79 5.66 0.32 -5.10
C HIS A 79 5.72 1.39 -6.19
N LYS A 80 6.00 1.01 -7.44
CA LYS A 80 5.92 1.93 -8.59
C LYS A 80 4.54 2.58 -8.72
N CYS A 81 3.49 1.84 -8.39
CA CYS A 81 2.12 2.31 -8.51
C CYS A 81 1.55 2.93 -7.21
N CYS A 82 2.01 2.53 -6.03
CA CYS A 82 1.38 2.88 -4.75
C CYS A 82 2.13 3.96 -3.95
N ASP A 83 3.44 4.09 -4.15
CA ASP A 83 4.25 4.98 -3.30
C ASP A 83 3.84 6.45 -3.43
N PHE A 84 3.89 7.14 -2.30
CA PHE A 84 3.57 8.57 -2.17
C PHE A 84 2.13 8.98 -2.53
N LYS A 85 1.22 8.02 -2.74
CA LYS A 85 -0.23 8.28 -2.89
C LYS A 85 -0.95 8.53 -1.57
N GLY A 86 -0.25 8.25 -0.46
CA GLY A 86 -0.76 8.45 0.89
C GLY A 86 -1.72 7.33 1.30
N PRO A 87 -2.67 7.63 2.19
CA PRO A 87 -3.52 6.62 2.78
C PRO A 87 -4.37 5.84 1.77
N CYS A 88 -4.60 4.57 2.07
CA CYS A 88 -5.16 3.66 1.09
C CYS A 88 -5.94 2.49 1.68
N VAL A 89 -6.74 1.89 0.80
CA VAL A 89 -7.44 0.64 1.04
C VAL A 89 -6.88 -0.42 0.12
N ILE A 90 -6.63 -1.61 0.66
CA ILE A 90 -6.18 -2.79 -0.07
C ILE A 90 -7.30 -3.81 -0.04
N ILE A 91 -7.59 -4.41 -1.19
CA ILE A 91 -8.55 -5.50 -1.34
C ILE A 91 -7.82 -6.69 -1.95
N GLY A 92 -7.94 -7.85 -1.32
CA GLY A 92 -7.35 -9.11 -1.75
C GLY A 92 -8.38 -10.20 -2.00
N TYR A 93 -8.14 -10.99 -3.04
CA TYR A 93 -8.93 -12.17 -3.39
C TYR A 93 -8.05 -13.41 -3.38
N THR A 94 -8.39 -14.41 -2.57
CA THR A 94 -7.73 -15.72 -2.64
C THR A 94 -8.32 -16.58 -3.75
N ASN A 95 -7.63 -17.67 -4.09
CA ASN A 95 -8.11 -18.63 -5.09
C ASN A 95 -9.38 -19.39 -4.64
N LYS A 96 -9.72 -19.34 -3.35
CA LYS A 96 -10.94 -19.94 -2.77
C LYS A 96 -12.09 -18.92 -2.67
N SER A 97 -12.04 -17.86 -3.46
CA SER A 97 -13.02 -16.76 -3.44
C SER A 97 -13.18 -16.09 -2.06
N PHE A 98 -12.17 -16.18 -1.20
CA PHE A 98 -12.17 -15.44 0.06
C PHE A 98 -11.72 -14.01 -0.22
N LYS A 99 -12.55 -13.05 0.18
CA LYS A 99 -12.34 -11.63 0.01
C LYS A 99 -11.96 -11.01 1.35
N PHE A 100 -10.85 -10.29 1.34
CA PHE A 100 -10.32 -9.60 2.50
C PHE A 100 -9.76 -8.25 2.09
N GLY A 101 -9.38 -7.45 3.06
CA GLY A 101 -8.72 -6.19 2.83
C GLY A 101 -8.11 -5.61 4.07
N ALA A 102 -7.49 -4.46 3.87
CA ALA A 102 -6.81 -3.72 4.91
C ALA A 102 -6.88 -2.22 4.63
N PHE A 103 -6.88 -1.42 5.68
CA PHE A 103 -6.75 0.03 5.59
C PHE A 103 -5.41 0.46 6.16
N ASN A 104 -4.60 1.11 5.33
CA ASN A 104 -3.31 1.68 5.72
C ASN A 104 -3.45 3.22 5.83
N PRO A 105 -3.39 3.77 7.06
CA PRO A 105 -3.50 5.21 7.25
C PRO A 105 -2.27 6.03 6.84
N GLU A 106 -1.10 5.42 6.68
CA GLU A 106 0.16 6.11 6.34
C GLU A 106 0.43 6.14 4.83
N GLY A 107 -0.02 5.09 4.12
CA GLY A 107 0.39 4.81 2.75
C GLY A 107 1.72 4.06 2.67
N TYR A 108 2.32 4.07 1.48
CA TYR A 108 3.61 3.42 1.18
C TYR A 108 4.60 4.44 0.64
N ARG A 109 5.88 4.24 0.96
CA ARG A 109 6.99 5.12 0.59
C ARG A 109 8.30 4.33 0.36
N SER A 110 8.27 2.99 0.45
CA SER A 110 9.45 2.14 0.35
C SER A 110 10.55 2.51 1.35
N THR A 111 10.19 2.78 2.62
CA THR A 111 11.16 3.24 3.62
C THR A 111 12.05 2.15 4.23
N ASP A 112 11.75 0.88 3.98
CA ASP A 112 12.36 -0.27 4.65
C ASP A 112 12.23 -0.20 6.19
N ASP A 113 11.08 0.30 6.67
CA ASP A 113 10.80 0.54 8.09
C ASP A 113 9.37 0.13 8.45
N TYR A 114 9.03 0.22 9.74
CA TYR A 114 7.71 -0.01 10.27
C TYR A 114 7.11 1.27 10.87
N TYR A 115 5.77 1.31 10.92
CA TYR A 115 5.03 2.44 11.47
C TYR A 115 4.11 2.01 12.60
N ASP A 116 4.08 2.85 13.63
CA ASP A 116 3.19 2.69 14.76
C ASP A 116 1.86 3.41 14.50
N THR A 117 0.74 2.69 14.54
CA THR A 117 -0.58 3.29 14.36
C THR A 117 -1.68 2.47 15.01
N PHE A 118 -2.71 3.15 15.49
CA PHE A 118 -3.97 2.53 15.97
C PHE A 118 -5.05 2.51 14.89
N ASP A 119 -4.91 3.32 13.84
CA ASP A 119 -5.94 3.53 12.83
C ASP A 119 -5.87 2.48 11.72
N ALA A 120 -4.78 1.72 11.63
CA ALA A 120 -4.70 0.57 10.74
C ALA A 120 -5.62 -0.56 11.21
N PHE A 121 -6.35 -1.16 10.27
CA PHE A 121 -7.21 -2.30 10.54
C PHE A 121 -7.27 -3.25 9.35
N LEU A 122 -7.53 -4.52 9.64
CA LEU A 122 -7.86 -5.53 8.65
C LEU A 122 -9.37 -5.67 8.57
N PHE A 123 -9.87 -6.22 7.46
CA PHE A 123 -11.27 -6.57 7.34
C PHE A 123 -11.50 -7.71 6.36
N TYR A 124 -12.62 -8.40 6.48
CA TYR A 124 -12.98 -9.50 5.58
C TYR A 124 -14.49 -9.69 5.46
N TRP A 125 -14.93 -10.40 4.42
CA TRP A 125 -16.33 -10.79 4.25
C TRP A 125 -16.50 -12.26 4.58
N ALA A 126 -17.47 -12.58 5.44
CA ALA A 126 -17.86 -13.96 5.69
C ALA A 126 -18.63 -14.49 4.47
N GLN A 127 -18.32 -15.71 4.01
CA GLN A 127 -18.99 -16.34 2.86
C GLN A 127 -20.49 -16.56 3.08
N GLU A 128 -20.94 -16.61 4.33
CA GLU A 128 -22.31 -16.96 4.72
C GLU A 128 -23.21 -15.75 4.98
N ASN A 129 -22.70 -14.52 4.86
CA ASN A 129 -23.48 -13.31 5.10
C ASN A 129 -23.97 -12.68 3.80
N ASP A 130 -25.30 -12.61 3.63
CA ASP A 130 -25.99 -11.82 2.60
C ASP A 130 -25.83 -10.30 2.81
N GLN A 131 -25.40 -9.90 4.01
CA GLN A 131 -25.06 -8.52 4.32
C GLN A 131 -23.66 -8.26 3.76
N ASN A 132 -23.57 -7.49 2.67
CA ASN A 132 -22.33 -7.09 1.98
C ASN A 132 -21.40 -6.21 2.86
N GLU A 133 -21.51 -6.30 4.19
CA GLU A 133 -20.76 -5.58 5.19
C GLU A 133 -19.56 -6.41 5.66
N PRO A 134 -18.34 -5.83 5.63
CA PRO A 134 -17.15 -6.51 6.11
C PRO A 134 -17.06 -6.50 7.65
N PHE A 135 -16.50 -7.57 8.22
CA PHE A 135 -16.05 -7.59 9.60
C PHE A 135 -14.72 -6.84 9.71
N VAL A 136 -14.66 -5.87 10.63
CA VAL A 136 -13.46 -5.06 10.88
C VAL A 136 -12.68 -5.63 12.07
N LEU A 137 -11.39 -5.82 11.87
CA LEU A 137 -10.42 -6.31 12.84
C LEU A 137 -9.46 -5.16 13.20
N PRO A 138 -9.73 -4.41 14.28
CA PRO A 138 -8.88 -3.31 14.70
C PRO A 138 -7.54 -3.82 15.25
N LYS A 139 -6.53 -2.95 15.24
CA LYS A 139 -5.24 -3.26 15.87
C LYS A 139 -5.41 -3.50 17.38
N ILE A 140 -4.89 -4.63 17.84
CA ILE A 140 -4.84 -5.00 19.27
C ILE A 140 -3.39 -4.98 19.79
N GLY A 141 -3.24 -4.83 21.11
CA GLY A 141 -1.92 -4.91 21.77
C GLY A 141 -1.03 -3.67 21.62
N GLY A 142 -1.60 -2.49 21.39
CA GLY A 142 -0.86 -1.22 21.23
C GLY A 142 -0.66 -0.80 19.76
N SER A 143 0.01 0.33 19.52
CA SER A 143 0.28 0.85 18.17
C SER A 143 1.49 0.21 17.49
N GLY A 144 2.37 -0.41 18.28
CA GLY A 144 3.68 -0.90 17.85
C GLY A 144 3.64 -1.77 16.60
N ALA A 145 4.53 -1.46 15.65
CA ALA A 145 4.80 -2.22 14.41
C ALA A 145 3.51 -2.66 13.70
N ALA A 146 2.58 -1.72 13.52
CA ALA A 146 1.28 -1.99 12.92
C ALA A 146 1.36 -2.15 11.40
N LEU A 147 2.32 -1.47 10.76
CA LEU A 147 2.53 -1.48 9.31
C LEU A 147 4.01 -1.68 9.00
N PHE A 148 4.33 -2.40 7.94
CA PHE A 148 5.69 -2.54 7.43
C PHE A 148 5.74 -2.10 5.96
N ASP A 149 6.71 -1.24 5.63
CA ASP A 149 6.88 -0.62 4.31
C ASP A 149 8.24 -0.99 3.73
N TYR A 150 8.38 -2.26 3.35
CA TYR A 150 9.61 -2.79 2.76
C TYR A 150 9.63 -2.58 1.25
N ALA A 151 10.67 -1.93 0.72
CA ALA A 151 10.80 -1.62 -0.71
C ALA A 151 10.79 -2.85 -1.63
N ARG A 152 11.13 -4.02 -1.06
CA ARG A 152 11.17 -5.32 -1.76
C ARG A 152 10.09 -6.29 -1.30
N GLY A 153 9.15 -5.83 -0.47
CA GLY A 153 7.98 -6.57 -0.04
C GLY A 153 6.71 -5.98 -0.65
N GLY A 154 5.61 -6.69 -0.51
CA GLY A 154 4.29 -6.11 -0.70
C GLY A 154 3.73 -5.58 0.63
N PRO A 155 2.42 -5.32 0.68
CA PRO A 155 1.79 -4.76 1.86
C PRO A 155 1.81 -5.73 3.04
N GLN A 156 2.20 -5.22 4.22
CA GLN A 156 2.25 -5.99 5.46
C GLN A 156 1.67 -5.21 6.64
N PHE A 157 0.81 -5.89 7.42
CA PHE A 157 0.10 -5.37 8.58
C PHE A 157 0.39 -6.24 9.79
N GLY A 158 1.08 -5.68 10.78
CA GLY A 158 1.57 -6.43 11.94
C GLY A 158 2.63 -7.47 11.57
N ALA A 159 3.24 -8.07 12.59
CA ALA A 159 4.14 -9.21 12.40
C ALA A 159 3.37 -10.47 11.97
N ASP A 160 2.16 -10.66 12.52
CA ASP A 160 1.35 -11.88 12.35
C ASP A 160 -0.03 -11.62 11.73
N GLY A 161 -0.31 -10.40 11.27
CA GLY A 161 -1.64 -10.01 10.80
C GLY A 161 -1.92 -10.37 9.35
N LEU A 162 -1.28 -9.64 8.43
CA LEU A 162 -1.41 -9.87 6.99
C LEU A 162 -0.06 -9.61 6.32
N LEU A 163 0.41 -10.55 5.52
CA LEU A 163 1.61 -10.41 4.70
C LEU A 163 1.28 -10.83 3.27
N ILE A 164 1.49 -9.94 2.30
CA ILE A 164 1.34 -10.24 0.88
C ILE A 164 2.64 -9.92 0.16
N GLY A 165 3.22 -10.91 -0.53
CA GLY A 165 4.51 -10.75 -1.20
C GLY A 165 5.64 -10.56 -0.18
N PRO A 166 6.14 -11.64 0.46
CA PRO A 166 7.19 -11.52 1.47
C PRO A 166 8.41 -10.79 0.91
N PRO A 167 9.08 -9.94 1.70
CA PRO A 167 10.23 -9.20 1.23
C PRO A 167 11.33 -10.17 0.82
N LEU A 168 11.94 -9.94 -0.35
CA LEU A 168 13.10 -10.69 -0.78
C LEU A 168 14.27 -10.39 0.18
N ALA A 169 15.00 -11.45 0.58
CA ALA A 169 16.14 -11.33 1.49
C ALA A 169 17.09 -10.18 1.05
N PRO A 170 17.59 -9.36 1.99
CA PRO A 170 18.58 -8.34 1.67
C PRO A 170 19.76 -8.98 0.93
N VAL A 171 20.20 -8.37 -0.17
CA VAL A 171 21.52 -8.69 -0.74
C VAL A 171 22.56 -7.98 0.12
N MET A 172 22.61 -8.30 1.42
CA MET A 172 23.77 -7.96 2.24
C MET A 172 24.87 -8.91 1.79
N GLY A 173 26.06 -8.37 1.50
CA GLY A 173 27.21 -9.10 0.93
C GLY A 173 27.81 -10.20 1.81
N GLY A 174 27.00 -11.16 2.24
CA GLY A 174 27.41 -12.50 2.61
C GLY A 174 27.03 -13.43 1.46
N PHE A 175 27.86 -14.45 1.23
CA PHE A 175 27.65 -15.47 0.20
C PHE A 175 26.21 -15.99 0.20
N ALA A 176 25.39 -15.51 -0.75
CA ALA A 176 24.15 -16.16 -1.10
C ALA A 176 24.51 -17.42 -1.87
N GLY A 177 24.13 -18.58 -1.35
CA GLY A 177 24.17 -19.84 -2.09
C GLY A 177 23.33 -19.77 -3.36
N PRO A 178 23.54 -20.66 -4.33
CA PRO A 178 22.93 -20.60 -5.64
C PRO A 178 21.39 -20.55 -5.55
N ASP A 179 20.86 -19.42 -6.03
CA ASP A 179 19.52 -19.21 -6.60
C ASP A 179 18.32 -19.90 -5.93
N THR A 180 17.69 -19.19 -4.99
CA THR A 180 16.25 -19.38 -4.71
C THR A 180 15.44 -18.37 -5.54
N ASN A 181 15.37 -18.63 -6.85
CA ASN A 181 14.41 -17.96 -7.74
C ASN A 181 13.39 -19.00 -8.21
N SER A 182 12.34 -19.21 -7.42
CA SER A 182 11.17 -20.00 -7.84
C SER A 182 9.93 -19.56 -7.06
N GLY A 183 9.35 -18.45 -7.51
CA GLY A 183 7.99 -18.05 -7.18
C GLY A 183 7.24 -17.74 -8.47
N THR A 184 6.75 -18.78 -9.14
CA THR A 184 5.64 -18.70 -10.12
C THR A 184 4.31 -18.76 -9.40
#